data_AF-A0A3M2AMV5-F1
#
_entry.id   AF-A0A3M2AMV5-F1
#
_cell.length_a   1.000
_cell.length_b   1.000
_cell.length_c   1.000
_cell.angle_alpha   90.00
_cell.angle_beta   90.00
_cell.angle_gamma   90.00
#
_symmetry.space_group_name_H-M   'P 1'
#
loop_
_entity.id
_entity.type
_entity.pdbx_description
1 polymer ?
#
loop_
_entity_poly.entity_id
_entity_poly.type
_entity_poly.pdbx_seq_one_letter_code
_entity_poly.pdbx_strand_id
1 'polypeptide(L)'
;MNAVAALRSYVLRRRLGGVGSLPGLAVALVPAGIAAAVAWHGEVDARALYLRLAGPLGLGFVLPFLSMFATLPVFGELWDRGAVGYVFTRPVPRWAPLLGIHQGAVLAGLPAALLAAAAPAAVLSAVGPPPATGWLEPVAAVFAVLAAGLVVDCALCVLLGAWSRRAILWAMFVLVVWGSVVGNLPGSLRGASPHRYLAALFRHWTGIGADELRGLPPDPEPPTAPICLLVLAGITVAALFLAWRAARRRDIL
;
A
#
# COMPACT_ATOMS: atom_id res chain seq x y z
N MET A 1 24.93 13.54 -8.22
CA MET A 1 23.77 12.67 -7.86
C MET A 1 22.57 13.56 -7.55
N ASN A 2 21.45 13.42 -8.28
CA ASN A 2 20.24 14.26 -8.08
C ASN A 2 19.62 14.02 -6.69
N ALA A 3 19.06 15.05 -6.05
CA ALA A 3 18.45 15.00 -4.72
C ALA A 3 17.39 13.90 -4.57
N VAL A 4 16.60 13.66 -5.63
CA VAL A 4 15.62 12.58 -5.70
C VAL A 4 16.30 11.21 -5.49
N ALA A 5 17.37 10.94 -6.23
CA ALA A 5 18.10 9.68 -6.15
C ALA A 5 18.79 9.49 -4.79
N ALA A 6 19.32 10.57 -4.22
CA ALA A 6 19.95 10.54 -2.90
C ALA A 6 18.96 10.14 -1.80
N LEU A 7 17.79 10.78 -1.77
CA LEU A 7 16.76 10.48 -0.76
C LEU A 7 16.10 9.13 -0.99
N ARG A 8 15.85 8.74 -2.25
CA ARG A 8 15.37 7.42 -2.60
C ARG A 8 16.28 6.32 -2.05
N SER A 9 17.58 6.42 -2.31
CA SER A 9 18.57 5.44 -1.82
C SER A 9 18.71 5.45 -0.31
N TYR A 10 18.58 6.60 0.33
CA TYR A 10 18.57 6.72 1.79
C TYR A 10 17.37 5.98 2.40
N VAL A 11 16.15 6.26 1.92
CA VAL A 11 14.93 5.60 2.40
C VAL A 11 15.00 4.09 2.15
N LEU A 12 15.40 3.69 0.95
CA LEU A 12 15.53 2.28 0.58
C LEU A 12 16.46 1.52 1.54
N ARG A 13 17.68 2.02 1.76
CA ARG A 13 18.64 1.38 2.68
C ARG A 13 18.15 1.36 4.12
N ARG A 14 17.49 2.44 4.56
CA ARG A 14 16.99 2.58 5.93
C ARG A 14 15.81 1.65 6.21
N ARG A 15 14.98 1.37 5.21
CA ARG A 15 13.78 0.53 5.34
C ARG A 15 14.02 -0.93 5.03
N LEU A 16 14.98 -1.26 4.16
CA LEU A 16 15.37 -2.66 3.91
C LEU A 16 16.44 -3.16 4.90
N GLY A 17 17.20 -2.27 5.53
CA GLY A 17 18.28 -2.62 6.44
C GLY A 17 17.85 -2.77 7.90
N GLY A 18 18.28 -3.86 8.54
CA GLY A 18 18.21 -4.07 9.98
C GLY A 18 16.78 -4.08 10.54
N VAL A 19 16.60 -3.49 11.72
CA VAL A 19 15.33 -3.46 12.48
C VAL A 19 14.22 -2.69 11.73
N GLY A 20 14.59 -1.84 10.76
CA GLY A 20 13.64 -0.98 10.02
C GLY A 20 12.67 -1.74 9.12
N SER A 21 13.01 -2.96 8.69
CA SER A 21 12.16 -3.80 7.83
C SER A 21 11.18 -4.67 8.62
N LEU A 22 11.46 -4.92 9.91
CA LEU A 22 10.70 -5.88 10.73
C LEU A 22 9.20 -5.59 10.79
N PRO A 23 8.74 -4.33 10.99
CA PRO A 23 7.29 -4.07 11.04
C PRO A 23 6.59 -4.38 9.72
N GLY A 24 7.22 -4.04 8.58
CA GLY A 24 6.67 -4.32 7.25
C GLY A 24 6.62 -5.83 6.96
N LEU A 25 7.67 -6.56 7.33
CA LEU A 25 7.73 -8.02 7.20
C LEU A 25 6.70 -8.72 8.09
N ALA A 26 6.55 -8.27 9.35
CA ALA A 26 5.56 -8.80 10.27
C ALA A 26 4.14 -8.66 9.72
N VAL A 27 3.79 -7.46 9.21
CA VAL A 27 2.48 -7.22 8.57
C VAL A 27 2.31 -8.07 7.30
N ALA A 28 3.34 -8.18 6.47
CA ALA A 28 3.31 -8.97 5.24
C ALA A 28 3.06 -10.47 5.49
N LEU A 29 3.49 -10.99 6.65
CA LEU A 29 3.30 -12.40 7.01
C LEU A 29 1.93 -12.71 7.64
N VAL A 30 1.14 -11.69 8.01
CA VAL A 30 -0.19 -11.91 8.63
C VAL A 30 -1.11 -12.78 7.75
N PRO A 31 -1.26 -12.53 6.42
CA PRO A 31 -2.08 -13.40 5.57
C PRO A 31 -1.59 -14.85 5.54
N ALA A 32 -0.28 -15.07 5.58
CA ALA A 32 0.31 -16.41 5.61
C ALA A 32 0.04 -17.14 6.93
N GLY A 33 0.12 -16.43 8.06
CA GLY A 33 -0.24 -16.98 9.37
C GLY A 33 -1.71 -17.39 9.45
N ILE A 34 -2.61 -16.56 8.92
CA ILE A 34 -4.04 -16.89 8.85
C ILE A 34 -4.27 -18.07 7.90
N ALA A 35 -3.61 -18.09 6.73
CA ALA A 35 -3.68 -19.22 5.80
C ALA A 35 -3.23 -20.53 6.46
N ALA A 36 -2.13 -20.51 7.23
CA ALA A 36 -1.62 -21.68 7.95
C ALA A 36 -2.61 -22.17 9.03
N ALA A 37 -3.20 -21.24 9.79
CA ALA A 37 -4.20 -21.56 10.81
C ALA A 37 -5.46 -22.20 10.18
N VAL A 38 -5.95 -21.66 9.06
CA VAL A 38 -7.11 -22.21 8.36
C VAL A 38 -6.79 -23.57 7.73
N ALA A 39 -5.61 -23.71 7.12
CA ALA A 39 -5.16 -24.96 6.50
C ALA A 39 -4.99 -26.09 7.52
N TRP A 40 -4.73 -25.77 8.80
CA TRP A 40 -4.71 -26.74 9.89
C TRP A 40 -6.07 -27.40 10.15
N HIS A 41 -7.18 -26.73 9.81
CA HIS A 41 -8.53 -27.18 10.15
C HIS A 41 -9.23 -28.05 9.08
N GLY A 42 -8.59 -28.39 7.96
CA GLY A 42 -9.10 -29.38 7.00
C GLY A 42 -8.93 -29.02 5.53
N GLU A 43 -9.60 -29.76 4.65
CA GLU A 43 -9.59 -29.54 3.21
C GLU A 43 -10.27 -28.22 2.85
N VAL A 44 -9.49 -27.30 2.28
CA VAL A 44 -9.99 -26.02 1.79
C VAL A 44 -9.60 -25.88 0.33
N ASP A 45 -10.49 -25.28 -0.47
CA ASP A 45 -10.13 -24.78 -1.79
C ASP A 45 -9.02 -23.71 -1.62
N ALA A 46 -7.79 -24.15 -1.86
CA ALA A 46 -6.58 -23.36 -1.64
C ALA A 46 -6.59 -22.05 -2.44
N ARG A 47 -7.07 -22.09 -3.69
CA ARG A 47 -7.11 -20.90 -4.55
C ARG A 47 -8.18 -19.94 -4.07
N ALA A 48 -9.39 -20.43 -3.78
CA ALA A 48 -10.46 -19.57 -3.29
C ALA A 48 -10.11 -18.95 -1.93
N LEU A 49 -9.52 -19.72 -1.02
CA LEU A 49 -9.04 -19.21 0.27
C LEU A 49 -7.96 -18.16 0.08
N TYR A 50 -6.96 -18.41 -0.77
CA TYR A 50 -5.91 -17.46 -1.09
C TYR A 50 -6.48 -16.10 -1.52
N LEU A 51 -7.40 -16.09 -2.48
CA LEU A 51 -7.98 -14.84 -3.00
C LEU A 51 -8.89 -14.14 -1.98
N ARG A 52 -9.63 -14.92 -1.16
CA ARG A 52 -10.46 -14.40 -0.06
C ARG A 52 -9.64 -13.80 1.07
N LEU A 53 -8.40 -14.27 1.29
CA LEU A 53 -7.48 -13.64 2.23
C LEU A 53 -6.80 -12.43 1.59
N ALA A 54 -6.23 -12.60 0.39
CA ALA A 54 -5.44 -11.58 -0.29
C ALA A 54 -6.21 -10.30 -0.63
N GLY A 55 -7.51 -10.39 -0.97
CA GLY A 55 -8.31 -9.22 -1.29
C GLY A 55 -8.56 -8.31 -0.08
N PRO A 56 -9.46 -8.68 0.85
CA PRO A 56 -9.80 -7.85 2.01
C PRO A 56 -8.62 -7.57 2.95
N LEU A 57 -7.81 -8.58 3.30
CA LEU A 57 -6.67 -8.35 4.20
C LEU A 57 -5.54 -7.61 3.48
N GLY A 58 -5.27 -7.94 2.22
CA GLY A 58 -4.24 -7.26 1.44
C GLY A 58 -4.55 -5.78 1.29
N LEU A 59 -5.76 -5.44 0.85
CA LEU A 59 -6.16 -4.06 0.58
C LEU A 59 -6.54 -3.28 1.83
N GLY A 60 -7.17 -3.92 2.81
CA GLY A 60 -7.72 -3.25 4.00
C GLY A 60 -6.75 -3.15 5.17
N PHE A 61 -5.74 -4.03 5.22
CA PHE A 61 -4.80 -4.11 6.33
C PHE A 61 -3.35 -4.02 5.85
N VAL A 62 -2.88 -5.01 5.09
CA VAL A 62 -1.46 -5.12 4.72
C VAL A 62 -0.97 -3.86 4.01
N LEU A 63 -1.72 -3.42 3.00
CA LEU A 63 -1.33 -2.30 2.15
C LEU A 63 -1.21 -0.97 2.92
N PRO A 64 -2.25 -0.50 3.65
CA PRO A 64 -2.16 0.70 4.49
C PRO A 64 -0.96 0.69 5.44
N PHE A 65 -0.80 -0.39 6.21
CA PHE A 65 0.27 -0.49 7.20
C PHE A 65 1.64 -0.56 6.55
N LEU A 66 1.78 -1.26 5.43
CA LEU A 66 3.04 -1.33 4.70
C LEU A 66 3.47 0.04 4.18
N SER A 67 2.55 0.81 3.59
CA SER A 67 2.81 2.19 3.16
C SER A 67 3.16 3.12 4.32
N MET A 68 2.48 2.98 5.45
CA MET A 68 2.77 3.74 6.66
C MET A 68 4.17 3.45 7.19
N PHE A 69 4.54 2.17 7.35
CA PHE A 69 5.86 1.77 7.85
C PHE A 69 7.00 2.09 6.88
N ALA A 70 6.74 2.06 5.57
CA ALA A 70 7.73 2.44 4.57
C ALA A 70 8.00 3.96 4.56
N THR A 71 6.96 4.77 4.78
CA THR A 71 7.04 6.23 4.53
C THR A 71 7.18 7.06 5.81
N LEU A 72 6.31 6.86 6.80
CA LEU A 72 6.13 7.80 7.91
C LEU A 72 7.30 7.88 8.89
N PRO A 73 8.03 6.79 9.20
CA PRO A 73 9.19 6.88 10.08
C PRO A 73 10.29 7.79 9.51
N VAL A 74 10.37 7.97 8.19
CA VAL A 74 11.29 8.94 7.56
C VAL A 74 10.90 10.37 7.96
N PHE A 75 9.62 10.70 7.92
CA PHE A 75 9.14 12.00 8.39
C PHE A 75 9.31 12.17 9.90
N GLY A 76 9.08 11.12 10.70
CA GLY A 76 9.36 11.13 12.13
C GLY A 76 10.82 11.51 12.42
N GLU A 77 11.78 10.81 11.79
CA GLU A 77 13.21 11.11 11.93
C GLU A 77 13.55 12.55 11.49
N LEU A 78 12.92 13.05 10.42
CA LEU A 78 13.15 14.42 9.97
C LEU A 78 12.60 15.45 10.97
N TRP A 79 11.40 15.21 11.53
CA TRP A 79 10.76 16.11 12.49
C TRP A 79 11.52 16.15 13.80
N ASP A 80 11.87 14.98 14.35
CA ASP A 80 12.52 14.85 15.65
C ASP A 80 13.92 15.46 15.66
N ARG A 81 14.63 15.39 14.53
CA ARG A 81 15.98 15.95 14.38
C ARG A 81 16.00 17.41 13.91
N GLY A 82 14.84 18.05 13.73
CA GLY A 82 14.75 19.39 13.13
C GLY A 82 15.24 19.46 11.68
N ALA A 83 15.53 18.31 11.05
CA ALA A 83 16.10 18.23 9.71
C ALA A 83 15.07 18.59 8.62
N VAL A 84 13.77 18.61 8.93
CA VAL A 84 12.73 19.10 8.01
C VAL A 84 13.04 20.51 7.50
N GLY A 85 13.48 21.41 8.37
CA GLY A 85 13.87 22.77 8.01
C GLY A 85 14.98 22.77 6.97
N TYR A 86 16.05 22.05 7.29
CA TYR A 86 17.22 21.93 6.43
C TYR A 86 16.90 21.31 5.05
N VAL A 87 16.03 20.31 4.99
CA VAL A 87 15.60 19.70 3.72
C VAL A 87 14.84 20.69 2.84
N PHE A 88 14.07 21.61 3.44
CA PHE A 88 13.22 22.55 2.71
C PHE A 88 13.84 23.94 2.48
N THR A 89 14.96 24.27 3.15
CA THR A 89 15.72 25.52 2.93
C THR A 89 16.89 25.37 1.95
N ARG A 90 17.26 24.13 1.58
CA ARG A 90 18.28 23.89 0.54
C ARG A 90 17.91 24.54 -0.80
N PRO A 91 18.89 24.91 -1.65
CA PRO A 91 18.68 25.42 -3.01
C PRO A 91 18.29 24.29 -3.98
N VAL A 92 17.35 23.45 -3.57
CA VAL A 92 16.77 22.35 -4.34
C VAL A 92 15.26 22.56 -4.29
N PRO A 93 14.53 22.37 -5.39
CA PRO A 93 13.09 22.55 -5.36
C PRO A 93 12.46 21.57 -4.36
N ARG A 94 11.58 22.08 -3.47
CA ARG A 94 10.98 21.33 -2.35
C ARG A 94 10.20 20.07 -2.76
N TRP A 95 9.84 19.91 -4.04
CA TRP A 95 9.20 18.69 -4.55
C TRP A 95 10.18 17.51 -4.66
N ALA A 96 11.47 17.77 -4.91
CA ALA A 96 12.45 16.72 -5.19
C ALA A 96 12.70 15.80 -3.96
N PRO A 97 12.82 16.34 -2.73
CA PRO A 97 12.89 15.50 -1.54
C PRO A 97 11.66 14.61 -1.32
N LEU A 98 10.46 15.18 -1.52
CA LEU A 98 9.20 14.46 -1.34
C LEU A 98 9.07 13.31 -2.34
N LEU A 99 9.44 13.54 -3.60
CA LEU A 99 9.46 12.50 -4.63
C LEU A 99 10.50 11.41 -4.31
N GLY A 100 11.68 11.78 -3.80
CA GLY A 100 12.70 10.82 -3.38
C GLY A 100 12.22 9.92 -2.24
N ILE A 101 11.53 10.50 -1.25
CA ILE A 101 10.92 9.74 -0.13
C ILE A 101 9.85 8.79 -0.65
N HIS A 102 8.95 9.29 -1.52
CA HIS A 102 7.90 8.48 -2.14
C HIS A 102 8.47 7.26 -2.88
N GLN A 103 9.38 7.49 -3.83
CA GLN A 103 9.98 6.42 -4.62
C GLN A 103 10.77 5.44 -3.76
N GLY A 104 11.50 5.95 -2.76
CA GLY A 104 12.26 5.11 -1.84
C GLY A 104 11.37 4.22 -0.99
N ALA A 105 10.24 4.75 -0.51
CA ALA A 105 9.26 4.01 0.27
C ALA A 105 8.55 2.94 -0.57
N VAL A 106 8.14 3.28 -1.80
CA VAL A 106 7.54 2.31 -2.73
C VAL A 106 8.51 1.16 -3.00
N LEU A 107 9.75 1.45 -3.40
CA LEU A 107 10.76 0.42 -3.67
C LEU A 107 11.09 -0.43 -2.44
N ALA A 108 11.12 0.16 -1.25
CA ALA A 108 11.33 -0.58 0.00
C ALA A 108 10.13 -1.45 0.38
N GLY A 109 8.91 -1.05 0.01
CA GLY A 109 7.69 -1.82 0.25
C GLY A 109 7.53 -3.03 -0.68
N LEU A 110 8.09 -2.98 -1.90
CA LEU A 110 7.90 -4.05 -2.90
C LEU A 110 8.29 -5.45 -2.41
N PRO A 111 9.44 -5.68 -1.74
CA PRO A 111 9.76 -7.03 -1.23
C PRO A 111 8.75 -7.55 -0.21
N ALA A 112 8.24 -6.69 0.67
CA ALA A 112 7.22 -7.07 1.64
C ALA A 112 5.85 -7.29 0.98
N ALA A 113 5.50 -6.52 -0.05
CA ALA A 113 4.29 -6.77 -0.84
C ALA A 113 4.38 -8.09 -1.62
N LEU A 114 5.56 -8.42 -2.17
CA LEU A 114 5.81 -9.72 -2.79
C LEU A 114 5.67 -10.84 -1.77
N LEU A 115 6.25 -10.66 -0.57
CA LEU A 115 6.11 -11.61 0.52
C LEU A 115 4.65 -11.81 0.91
N ALA A 116 3.87 -10.73 1.04
CA ALA A 116 2.45 -10.79 1.37
C ALA A 116 1.62 -11.51 0.30
N ALA A 117 2.01 -11.40 -0.98
CA ALA A 117 1.37 -12.13 -2.07
C ALA A 117 1.81 -13.60 -2.14
N ALA A 118 3.11 -13.89 -1.94
CA ALA A 118 3.69 -15.21 -2.18
C ALA A 118 3.61 -16.14 -0.96
N ALA A 119 3.78 -15.63 0.25
CA ALA A 119 3.81 -16.44 1.47
C ALA A 119 2.50 -17.22 1.72
N PRO A 120 1.29 -16.62 1.65
CA PRO A 120 0.06 -17.39 1.80
C PRO A 120 -0.12 -18.43 0.68
N ALA A 121 0.29 -18.14 -0.56
CA ALA A 121 0.27 -19.12 -1.64
C ALA A 121 1.22 -20.30 -1.37
N ALA A 122 2.42 -20.04 -0.85
CA ALA A 122 3.39 -21.06 -0.49
C ALA A 122 2.83 -21.98 0.62
N VAL A 123 2.22 -21.40 1.67
CA VAL A 123 1.56 -22.19 2.74
C VAL A 123 0.46 -23.08 2.16
N LEU A 124 -0.41 -22.52 1.32
CA LEU A 124 -1.57 -23.25 0.79
C LEU A 124 -1.18 -24.29 -0.26
N SER A 125 -0.07 -24.08 -0.98
CA SER A 125 0.49 -25.05 -1.93
C SER A 125 0.94 -26.36 -1.27
N ALA A 126 1.20 -26.35 0.04
CA ALA A 126 1.59 -27.54 0.79
C ALA A 126 0.41 -28.38 1.29
N VAL A 127 -0.82 -27.88 1.21
CA VAL A 127 -2.00 -28.49 1.86
C VAL A 127 -3.11 -28.87 0.87
N GLY A 128 -3.23 -28.19 -0.25
CA GLY A 128 -4.28 -28.43 -1.24
C GLY A 128 -3.75 -28.76 -2.64
N PRO A 129 -4.62 -29.28 -3.53
CA PRO A 129 -4.28 -29.44 -4.93
C PRO A 129 -3.92 -28.08 -5.55
N PRO A 130 -2.88 -28.03 -6.40
CA PRO A 130 -2.49 -26.78 -7.03
C PRO A 130 -3.61 -26.27 -7.96
N PRO A 131 -3.73 -24.95 -8.12
CA PRO A 131 -4.63 -24.39 -9.13
C PRO A 131 -4.23 -24.87 -10.53
N ALA A 132 -5.20 -25.01 -11.43
CA ALA A 132 -4.99 -25.54 -12.78
C ALA A 132 -3.94 -24.78 -13.60
N THR A 133 -3.81 -23.46 -13.39
CA THR A 133 -2.82 -22.59 -14.06
C THR A 133 -1.54 -22.38 -13.25
N GLY A 134 -1.42 -23.02 -12.07
CA GLY A 134 -0.32 -22.81 -11.13
C GLY A 134 -0.46 -21.52 -10.30
N TRP A 135 0.45 -21.34 -9.34
CA TRP A 135 0.39 -20.22 -8.39
C TRP A 135 0.95 -18.90 -8.92
N LEU A 136 1.69 -18.92 -10.03
CA LEU A 136 2.38 -17.74 -10.53
C LEU A 136 1.39 -16.63 -10.94
N GLU A 137 0.34 -16.98 -11.67
CA GLU A 137 -0.68 -16.04 -12.14
C GLU A 137 -1.40 -15.32 -10.99
N PRO A 138 -2.03 -16.01 -10.01
CA PRO A 138 -2.70 -15.33 -8.91
C PRO A 138 -1.74 -14.54 -8.02
N VAL A 139 -0.52 -15.05 -7.78
CA VAL A 139 0.48 -14.33 -6.98
C VAL A 139 0.94 -13.05 -7.70
N ALA A 140 1.19 -13.12 -9.01
CA ALA A 140 1.55 -11.96 -9.80
C ALA A 140 0.43 -10.92 -9.83
N ALA A 141 -0.82 -11.35 -9.98
CA ALA A 141 -1.99 -10.47 -9.94
C ALA A 141 -2.11 -9.75 -8.58
N VAL A 142 -2.05 -10.48 -7.46
CA VAL A 142 -2.12 -9.89 -6.11
C VAL A 142 -0.94 -8.94 -5.88
N PHE A 143 0.28 -9.36 -6.23
CA PHE A 143 1.46 -8.51 -6.10
C PHE A 143 1.32 -7.21 -6.90
N ALA A 144 0.85 -7.28 -8.14
CA ALA A 144 0.67 -6.11 -9.00
C ALA A 144 -0.34 -5.12 -8.40
N VAL A 145 -1.44 -5.62 -7.82
CA VAL A 145 -2.43 -4.77 -7.11
C VAL A 145 -1.81 -4.12 -5.89
N LEU A 146 -1.09 -4.88 -5.06
CA LEU A 146 -0.42 -4.34 -3.87
C LEU A 146 0.65 -3.30 -4.26
N ALA A 147 1.40 -3.53 -5.33
CA ALA A 147 2.37 -2.58 -5.85
C ALA A 147 1.71 -1.28 -6.35
N ALA A 148 0.57 -1.39 -7.06
CA ALA A 148 -0.21 -0.23 -7.48
C ALA A 148 -0.76 0.55 -6.27
N GLY A 149 -1.26 -0.17 -5.26
CA GLY A 149 -1.69 0.41 -3.99
C GLY A 149 -0.56 1.13 -3.26
N LEU A 150 0.64 0.54 -3.23
CA LEU A 150 1.81 1.11 -2.54
C LEU A 150 2.14 2.48 -3.12
N VAL A 151 2.04 2.64 -4.44
CA VAL A 151 2.29 3.93 -5.11
C VAL A 151 1.34 5.01 -4.58
N VAL A 152 0.06 4.69 -4.43
CA VAL A 152 -0.99 5.62 -3.99
C VAL A 152 -0.86 5.92 -2.50
N ASP A 153 -0.80 4.89 -1.67
CA ASP A 153 -0.84 5.03 -0.21
C ASP A 153 0.47 5.63 0.33
N CYS A 154 1.62 5.37 -0.32
CA CYS A 154 2.85 6.09 0.01
C CYS A 154 2.76 7.58 -0.36
N ALA A 155 2.07 7.95 -1.45
CA ALA A 155 1.89 9.36 -1.81
C ALA A 155 0.99 10.08 -0.80
N LEU A 156 -0.07 9.43 -0.34
CA LEU A 156 -0.91 9.92 0.76
C LEU A 156 -0.11 10.04 2.06
N CYS A 157 0.72 9.06 2.39
CA CYS A 157 1.63 9.16 3.55
C CYS A 157 2.62 10.32 3.42
N VAL A 158 3.16 10.57 2.22
CA VAL A 158 4.05 11.73 1.97
C VAL A 158 3.30 13.04 2.17
N LEU A 159 2.06 13.17 1.69
CA LEU A 159 1.21 14.32 1.96
C LEU A 159 1.02 14.54 3.45
N LEU A 160 0.60 13.51 4.18
CA LEU A 160 0.33 13.60 5.61
C LEU A 160 1.61 13.88 6.43
N GLY A 161 2.73 13.28 6.05
CA GLY A 161 4.07 13.53 6.61
C GLY A 161 4.55 14.96 6.40
N ALA A 162 4.34 15.50 5.19
CA ALA A 162 4.67 16.87 4.84
C ALA A 162 3.72 17.89 5.47
N TRP A 163 2.48 17.51 5.76
CA TRP A 163 1.43 18.38 6.31
C TRP A 163 1.35 18.39 7.83
N SER A 164 1.70 17.32 8.54
CA SER A 164 1.48 17.21 10.00
C SER A 164 2.65 16.59 10.75
N ARG A 165 2.92 17.08 11.97
CA ARG A 165 3.87 16.43 12.91
C ARG A 165 3.31 15.11 13.47
N ARG A 166 1.98 14.98 13.51
CA ARG A 166 1.27 13.76 13.95
C ARG A 166 0.79 12.94 12.76
N ALA A 167 1.63 12.81 11.73
CA ALA A 167 1.28 12.17 10.47
C ALA A 167 0.79 10.72 10.63
N ILE A 168 1.29 9.98 11.63
CA ILE A 168 0.87 8.62 11.93
C ILE A 168 -0.62 8.54 12.29
N LEU A 169 -1.11 9.45 13.15
CA LEU A 169 -2.53 9.47 13.53
C LEU A 169 -3.43 9.79 12.32
N TRP A 170 -3.00 10.75 11.50
CA TRP A 170 -3.73 11.09 10.27
C TRP A 170 -3.70 9.98 9.23
N ALA A 171 -2.58 9.29 9.06
CA ALA A 171 -2.47 8.20 8.10
C ALA A 171 -3.29 6.99 8.54
N MET A 172 -3.29 6.67 9.84
CA MET A 172 -4.16 5.65 10.40
C MET A 172 -5.64 6.00 10.15
N PHE A 173 -6.03 7.25 10.38
CA PHE A 173 -7.40 7.68 10.09
C PHE A 173 -7.73 7.62 8.59
N VAL A 174 -6.88 8.14 7.71
CA VAL A 174 -7.17 8.22 6.27
C VAL A 174 -7.07 6.87 5.56
N LEU A 175 -6.04 6.07 5.83
CA LEU A 175 -5.81 4.82 5.13
C LEU A 175 -6.61 3.66 5.73
N VAL A 176 -6.70 3.59 7.07
CA VAL A 176 -7.39 2.49 7.75
C VAL A 176 -8.86 2.82 7.97
N VAL A 177 -9.17 3.90 8.69
CA VAL A 177 -10.56 4.22 9.07
C VAL A 177 -11.36 4.66 7.85
N TRP A 178 -10.91 5.70 7.15
CA TRP A 178 -11.60 6.22 5.99
C TRP A 178 -11.55 5.25 4.80
N GLY A 179 -10.40 4.65 4.54
CA GLY A 179 -10.26 3.61 3.51
C GLY A 179 -11.22 2.45 3.71
N SER A 180 -11.32 1.92 4.94
CA SER A 180 -12.25 0.84 5.28
C SER A 180 -13.71 1.30 5.28
N VAL A 181 -14.06 2.37 5.99
CA VAL A 181 -15.45 2.82 6.11
C VAL A 181 -16.00 3.25 4.74
N VAL A 182 -15.34 4.20 4.06
CA VAL A 182 -15.83 4.74 2.79
C VAL A 182 -15.67 3.75 1.64
N GLY A 183 -14.63 2.92 1.68
CA GLY A 183 -14.49 1.81 0.75
C GLY A 183 -15.61 0.78 0.85
N ASN A 184 -16.25 0.68 2.04
CA ASN A 184 -17.34 -0.25 2.31
C ASN A 184 -18.75 0.32 2.17
N LEU A 185 -18.92 1.64 2.05
CA LEU A 185 -20.23 2.26 1.90
C LEU A 185 -20.85 1.96 0.51
N PRO A 186 -22.17 1.67 0.44
CA PRO A 186 -22.88 1.61 -0.82
C PRO A 186 -23.06 3.02 -1.43
N GLY A 187 -23.13 3.10 -2.76
CA GLY A 187 -23.46 4.33 -3.49
C GLY A 187 -22.25 5.14 -4.01
N SER A 188 -22.53 6.36 -4.47
CA SER A 188 -21.56 7.22 -5.18
C SER A 188 -20.37 7.67 -4.34
N LEU A 189 -20.53 7.76 -3.01
CA LEU A 189 -19.47 8.13 -2.07
C LEU A 189 -18.27 7.18 -2.10
N ARG A 190 -18.49 5.91 -2.50
CA ARG A 190 -17.43 4.91 -2.64
C ARG A 190 -16.39 5.30 -3.70
N GLY A 191 -16.78 6.12 -4.69
CA GLY A 191 -15.87 6.66 -5.71
C GLY A 191 -14.80 7.60 -5.15
N ALA A 192 -14.97 8.13 -3.93
CA ALA A 192 -13.97 8.99 -3.31
C ALA A 192 -12.82 8.21 -2.65
N SER A 193 -12.93 6.88 -2.53
CA SER A 193 -11.91 6.05 -1.88
C SER A 193 -11.00 5.37 -2.90
N PRO A 194 -9.66 5.46 -2.75
CA PRO A 194 -8.73 4.68 -3.59
C PRO A 194 -8.97 3.17 -3.46
N HIS A 195 -9.54 2.72 -2.34
CA HIS A 195 -9.85 1.33 -2.06
C HIS A 195 -10.85 0.73 -3.07
N ARG A 196 -11.81 1.51 -3.59
CA ARG A 196 -12.74 1.04 -4.62
C ARG A 196 -12.00 0.62 -5.89
N TYR A 197 -11.09 1.47 -6.35
CA TYR A 197 -10.34 1.25 -7.58
C TYR A 197 -9.34 0.10 -7.43
N LEU A 198 -8.71 -0.04 -6.25
CA LEU A 198 -7.85 -1.18 -5.95
C LEU A 198 -8.62 -2.50 -5.87
N ALA A 199 -9.83 -2.49 -5.28
CA ALA A 199 -10.70 -3.66 -5.24
C ALA A 199 -11.22 -4.06 -6.64
N ALA A 200 -11.56 -3.07 -7.48
CA ALA A 200 -11.94 -3.32 -8.87
C ALA A 200 -10.77 -3.89 -9.69
N LEU A 201 -9.56 -3.33 -9.51
CA LEU A 201 -8.34 -3.83 -10.14
C LEU A 201 -8.02 -5.26 -9.71
N PHE A 202 -8.17 -5.56 -8.41
CA PHE A 202 -8.04 -6.90 -7.87
C PHE A 202 -8.98 -7.89 -8.54
N ARG A 203 -10.26 -7.54 -8.69
CA ARG A 203 -11.25 -8.39 -9.38
C ARG A 203 -10.86 -8.64 -10.82
N HIS A 204 -10.47 -7.60 -11.55
CA HIS A 204 -10.08 -7.72 -12.95
C HIS A 204 -8.84 -8.59 -13.18
N TRP A 205 -7.83 -8.50 -12.31
CA TRP A 205 -6.58 -9.24 -12.51
C TRP A 205 -6.58 -10.64 -11.90
N THR A 206 -7.44 -10.91 -10.91
CA THR A 206 -7.56 -12.25 -10.31
C THR A 206 -8.68 -13.08 -10.91
N GLY A 207 -9.61 -12.45 -11.64
CA GLY A 207 -10.77 -13.11 -12.26
C GLY A 207 -11.83 -13.58 -11.25
N ILE A 208 -11.75 -13.15 -9.99
CA ILE A 208 -12.69 -13.56 -8.94
C ILE A 208 -14.08 -12.93 -9.17
N GLY A 209 -15.13 -13.74 -9.02
CA GLY A 209 -16.51 -13.29 -9.21
C GLY A 209 -16.94 -12.25 -8.17
N ALA A 210 -17.94 -11.43 -8.52
CA ALA A 210 -18.45 -10.37 -7.64
C ALA A 210 -19.00 -10.93 -6.30
N ASP A 211 -19.56 -12.13 -6.32
CA ASP A 211 -20.19 -12.80 -5.16
C ASP A 211 -19.21 -13.67 -4.35
N GLU A 212 -18.01 -13.93 -4.90
CA GLU A 212 -17.04 -14.87 -4.31
C GLU A 212 -16.14 -14.22 -3.25
N LEU A 213 -16.08 -12.89 -3.26
CA LEU A 213 -15.21 -12.09 -2.42
C LEU A 213 -15.94 -11.61 -1.16
N ARG A 214 -16.24 -12.56 -0.26
CA ARG A 214 -16.81 -12.26 1.07
C ARG A 214 -15.85 -11.31 1.82
N GLY A 215 -16.30 -10.09 2.11
CA GLY A 215 -15.51 -9.07 2.81
C GLY A 215 -15.12 -7.85 1.96
N LEU A 216 -15.40 -7.87 0.66
CA LEU A 216 -15.37 -6.67 -0.19
C LEU A 216 -16.79 -6.37 -0.67
N PRO A 217 -17.26 -5.11 -0.64
CA PRO A 217 -18.65 -4.83 -0.95
C PRO A 217 -18.94 -5.12 -2.43
N PRO A 218 -20.11 -5.70 -2.73
CA PRO A 218 -20.54 -5.90 -4.11
C PRO A 218 -20.49 -4.56 -4.85
N ASP A 219 -19.89 -4.54 -6.04
CA ASP A 219 -19.91 -3.38 -6.92
C ASP A 219 -20.60 -3.85 -8.19
N PRO A 220 -21.86 -3.42 -8.46
CA PRO A 220 -22.61 -3.87 -9.63
C PRO A 220 -21.98 -3.37 -10.94
N GLU A 221 -21.23 -2.27 -10.88
CA GLU A 221 -20.55 -1.67 -12.04
C GLU A 221 -19.10 -1.34 -11.67
N PRO A 222 -18.22 -2.35 -11.58
CA PRO A 222 -16.82 -2.11 -11.29
C PRO A 222 -16.17 -1.30 -12.43
N PRO A 223 -15.43 -0.22 -12.14
CA PRO A 223 -14.72 0.53 -13.15
C PRO A 223 -13.67 -0.36 -13.84
N THR A 224 -13.49 -0.16 -15.14
CA THR A 224 -12.52 -0.94 -15.91
C THR A 224 -11.09 -0.75 -15.39
N ALA A 225 -10.22 -1.74 -15.60
CA ALA A 225 -8.82 -1.69 -15.18
C ALA A 225 -8.08 -0.40 -15.62
N PRO A 226 -8.18 0.10 -16.87
CA PRO A 226 -7.51 1.34 -17.25
C PRO A 226 -8.06 2.57 -16.52
N ILE A 227 -9.37 2.63 -16.24
CA ILE A 227 -9.98 3.71 -15.46
C ILE A 227 -9.45 3.67 -14.03
N CYS A 228 -9.35 2.48 -13.42
CA CYS A 228 -8.78 2.32 -12.09
C CYS A 228 -7.35 2.87 -12.03
N LEU A 229 -6.50 2.47 -12.98
CA LEU A 229 -5.11 2.93 -13.05
C LEU A 229 -5.02 4.45 -13.25
N LEU A 230 -5.85 5.02 -14.12
CA LEU A 230 -5.90 6.46 -14.37
C LEU A 230 -6.29 7.23 -13.11
N VAL A 231 -7.32 6.78 -12.38
CA VAL A 231 -7.75 7.44 -11.15
C VAL A 231 -6.70 7.30 -10.06
N LEU A 232 -6.11 6.12 -9.87
CA LEU A 232 -5.03 5.90 -8.89
C LEU A 232 -3.80 6.76 -9.21
N ALA A 233 -3.43 6.89 -10.48
CA ALA A 233 -2.38 7.81 -10.93
C ALA A 233 -2.75 9.28 -10.62
N GLY A 234 -3.99 9.68 -10.90
CA GLY A 234 -4.52 11.01 -10.56
C GLY A 234 -4.44 11.31 -9.07
N ILE A 235 -4.86 10.38 -8.22
CA ILE A 235 -4.76 10.50 -6.75
C ILE A 235 -3.30 10.64 -6.32
N THR A 236 -2.40 9.84 -6.88
CA THR A 236 -0.95 9.90 -6.59
C THR A 236 -0.38 11.27 -6.91
N VAL A 237 -0.63 11.78 -8.12
CA VAL A 237 -0.16 13.09 -8.57
C VAL A 237 -0.75 14.22 -7.70
N ALA A 238 -2.05 14.16 -7.42
CA ALA A 238 -2.71 15.13 -6.56
C ALA A 238 -2.14 15.14 -5.14
N ALA A 239 -1.92 13.97 -4.54
CA ALA A 239 -1.34 13.86 -3.20
C ALA A 239 0.09 14.43 -3.14
N LEU A 240 0.95 14.11 -4.12
CA LEU A 240 2.30 14.65 -4.19
C LEU A 240 2.31 16.17 -4.45
N PHE A 241 1.40 16.67 -5.29
CA PHE A 241 1.23 18.09 -5.53
C PHE A 241 0.79 18.84 -4.26
N LEU A 242 -0.19 18.29 -3.52
CA LEU A 242 -0.63 18.85 -2.25
C LEU A 242 0.47 18.76 -1.18
N ALA A 243 1.28 17.70 -1.18
CA ALA A 243 2.43 17.56 -0.27
C ALA A 243 3.46 18.66 -0.53
N TRP A 244 3.75 18.93 -1.80
CA TRP A 244 4.62 20.04 -2.22
C TRP A 244 4.07 21.39 -1.80
N ARG A 245 2.75 21.62 -1.97
CA ARG A 245 2.09 22.86 -1.54
C ARG A 245 2.14 23.02 0.00
N ALA A 246 1.94 21.94 0.75
CA ALA A 246 2.08 21.93 2.20
C ALA A 246 3.50 22.25 2.64
N ALA A 247 4.51 21.67 1.98
CA ALA A 247 5.92 21.95 2.23
C ALA A 247 6.32 23.39 1.86
N ARG A 248 5.66 24.03 0.89
CA ARG A 248 5.88 25.44 0.52
C ARG A 248 5.34 26.42 1.56
N ARG A 249 4.16 26.16 2.12
CA ARG A 249 3.49 27.05 3.07
C ARG A 249 4.09 27.05 4.48
N ARG A 250 4.98 26.09 4.77
CA ARG A 250 5.70 26.05 6.04
C ARG A 250 6.88 27.01 5.94
N ASP A 251 6.69 28.20 6.50
CA ASP A 251 7.79 29.08 6.87
C ASP A 251 8.46 28.42 8.08
N ILE A 252 9.67 27.90 7.84
CA ILE A 252 10.45 27.23 8.87
C ILE A 252 11.42 28.29 9.36
N LEU A 253 10.98 29.01 10.39
CA LEU A 253 11.82 29.82 11.27
C LEU A 253 12.30 28.94 12.43
#